data_AF-T1C0V7-F1
#
_entry.id   AF-T1C0V7-F1
#
_cell.length_a   1.000
_cell.length_b   1.000
_cell.length_c   1.000
_cell.angle_alpha   90.00
_cell.angle_beta   90.00
_cell.angle_gamma   90.00
#
_symmetry.space_group_name_H-M   'P 1'
#
loop_
_entity.id
_entity.type
_entity.pdbx_description
1 polymer ?
#
loop_
_entity_poly.entity_id
_entity_poly.type
_entity_poly.pdbx_seq_one_letter_code
_entity_poly.pdbx_strand_id
1 'polypeptide(L)'
;QTLRQKIGREIEPYLILGICNPTIADQVLGLDPEVGTMLPCSVAIRWDGQRTQVHVLDPEVIAELDPSGRLHAPASEASRRIGEAMASLGGAQRTTATVS
;
A
#
# COMPACT_ATOMS: atom_id res chain seq x y z
N GLN A 1 -18.97 1.23 -2.77
CA GLN A 1 -19.88 2.00 -1.89
C GLN A 1 -19.07 3.03 -1.11
N THR A 2 -19.59 4.23 -0.86
CA THR A 2 -18.85 5.34 -0.21
C THR A 2 -19.36 5.65 1.20
N LEU A 3 -18.59 6.43 1.99
CA LEU A 3 -19.03 6.88 3.32
C LEU A 3 -20.34 7.69 3.27
N ARG A 4 -20.47 8.58 2.29
CA ARG A 4 -21.70 9.34 2.05
C ARG A 4 -22.90 8.41 1.86
N GLN A 5 -22.75 7.35 1.05
CA GLN A 5 -23.82 6.39 0.78
C GLN A 5 -24.19 5.55 2.01
N LYS A 6 -23.21 5.17 2.83
CA LYS A 6 -23.44 4.25 3.96
C LYS A 6 -23.90 4.95 5.24
N ILE A 7 -23.36 6.12 5.54
CA ILE A 7 -23.54 6.80 6.83
C ILE A 7 -23.77 8.30 6.71
N GLY A 8 -23.98 8.83 5.49
CA GLY A 8 -24.24 10.26 5.26
C GLY A 8 -23.06 11.19 5.54
N ARG A 9 -21.87 10.65 5.82
CA ARG A 9 -20.68 11.46 6.15
C ARG A 9 -20.00 11.96 4.88
N GLU A 10 -19.80 13.28 4.81
CA GLU A 10 -18.92 13.91 3.84
C GLU A 10 -17.50 14.03 4.40
N ILE A 11 -16.51 13.83 3.53
CA ILE A 11 -15.09 13.98 3.81
C ILE A 11 -14.45 14.68 2.61
N GLU A 12 -13.26 15.26 2.83
CA GLU A 12 -12.42 15.76 1.74
C GLU A 12 -12.20 14.68 0.66
N PRO A 13 -11.92 15.07 -0.61
CA PRO A 13 -11.66 14.13 -1.69
C PRO A 13 -10.68 13.04 -1.27
N TYR A 14 -11.14 11.79 -1.35
CA TYR A 14 -10.41 10.62 -0.85
C TYR A 14 -10.69 9.42 -1.75
N LEU A 15 -9.62 8.77 -2.21
CA LEU A 15 -9.66 7.60 -3.07
C LEU A 15 -8.72 6.53 -2.51
N ILE A 16 -9.19 5.28 -2.46
CA ILE A 16 -8.37 4.11 -2.14
C ILE A 16 -8.28 3.25 -3.39
N LEU A 17 -7.05 2.94 -3.81
CA LEU A 17 -6.76 2.06 -4.92
C LEU A 17 -6.02 0.83 -4.40
N GLY A 18 -6.33 -0.34 -4.96
CA GLY A 18 -5.49 -1.52 -4.82
C GLY A 18 -4.49 -1.58 -5.96
N ILE A 19 -3.21 -1.74 -5.65
CA ILE A 19 -2.16 -2.02 -6.64
C ILE A 19 -1.60 -3.42 -6.41
N CYS A 20 -1.40 -4.16 -7.49
CA CYS A 20 -0.92 -5.53 -7.42
C CYS A 20 0.08 -5.78 -8.54
N ASN A 21 1.25 -6.32 -8.18
CA ASN A 21 2.12 -7.00 -9.13
C ASN A 21 1.76 -8.49 -9.09
N PRO A 22 1.15 -9.06 -10.16
CA PRO A 22 0.66 -10.43 -10.13
C PRO A 22 1.78 -11.46 -9.94
N THR A 23 3.00 -11.21 -10.45
CA THR A 23 4.14 -12.12 -10.27
C THR A 23 4.61 -12.16 -8.82
N ILE A 24 4.65 -11.01 -8.15
CA ILE A 24 5.02 -10.95 -6.73
C ILE A 24 3.90 -11.54 -5.87
N ALA A 25 2.63 -11.24 -6.20
CA ALA A 25 1.46 -11.76 -5.50
C ALA A 25 1.41 -13.30 -5.54
N ASP A 26 1.64 -13.89 -6.70
CA ASP A 26 1.73 -15.35 -6.87
C ASP A 26 2.85 -15.94 -6.01
N GLN A 27 4.03 -15.31 -6.01
CA GLN A 27 5.16 -15.74 -5.19
C GLN A 27 4.83 -15.70 -3.68
N VAL A 28 4.29 -14.59 -3.16
CA VAL A 28 4.01 -14.47 -1.72
C VAL A 28 2.88 -15.39 -1.28
N LEU A 29 1.84 -15.56 -2.10
CA LEU A 29 0.76 -16.51 -1.82
C LEU A 29 1.26 -17.97 -1.80
N GLY A 30 2.28 -18.29 -2.60
CA GLY A 30 2.95 -19.59 -2.56
C GLY A 30 3.82 -19.82 -1.31
N LEU A 31 4.31 -18.76 -0.68
CA LEU A 31 5.12 -18.83 0.55
C LEU A 31 4.23 -18.87 1.81
N ASP A 32 3.20 -18.05 1.82
CA ASP A 32 2.22 -17.91 2.89
C ASP A 32 0.86 -17.45 2.33
N PRO A 33 -0.14 -18.35 2.23
CA PRO A 33 -1.47 -18.00 1.78
C PRO A 33 -2.20 -16.97 2.66
N GLU A 34 -1.86 -16.86 3.96
CA GLU A 34 -2.51 -15.94 4.90
C GLU A 34 -2.18 -14.47 4.58
N VAL A 35 -1.06 -14.23 3.87
CA VAL A 35 -0.68 -12.92 3.35
C VAL A 35 -1.74 -12.31 2.43
N GLY A 36 -2.62 -13.14 1.86
CA GLY A 36 -3.72 -12.70 0.99
C GLY A 36 -4.66 -11.68 1.65
N THR A 37 -4.71 -11.65 2.98
CA THR A 37 -5.48 -10.64 3.74
C THR A 37 -4.88 -9.23 3.68
N MET A 38 -3.60 -9.13 3.34
CA MET A 38 -2.85 -7.87 3.19
C MET A 38 -2.67 -7.47 1.71
N LEU A 39 -3.19 -8.28 0.78
CA LEU A 39 -3.21 -7.99 -0.65
C LEU A 39 -4.57 -7.42 -1.07
N PRO A 40 -4.62 -6.52 -2.06
CA PRO A 40 -3.49 -5.87 -2.74
C PRO A 40 -2.82 -4.79 -1.87
N CYS A 41 -1.61 -4.36 -2.26
CA CYS A 41 -0.99 -3.18 -1.63
C CYS A 41 -1.91 -1.98 -1.81
N SER A 42 -2.22 -1.29 -0.71
CA SER A 42 -3.18 -0.19 -0.70
C SER A 42 -2.50 1.15 -0.99
N VAL A 43 -3.15 1.97 -1.80
CA VAL A 43 -2.77 3.36 -2.09
C VAL A 43 -3.91 4.28 -1.69
N ALA A 44 -3.65 5.24 -0.82
CA ALA A 44 -4.59 6.29 -0.46
C ALA A 44 -4.20 7.60 -1.14
N ILE A 45 -5.13 8.19 -1.87
CA ILE A 45 -4.99 9.49 -2.52
C ILE A 45 -5.99 10.43 -1.87
N ARG A 46 -5.51 11.52 -1.28
CA ARG A 46 -6.36 12.49 -0.57
C ARG A 46 -5.97 13.91 -0.90
N TRP A 47 -6.95 14.81 -0.82
CA TRP A 47 -6.70 16.25 -0.80
C TRP A 47 -6.54 16.72 0.65
N ASP A 48 -5.52 17.53 0.93
CA ASP A 48 -5.28 18.12 2.27
C ASP A 48 -5.76 19.57 2.41
N GLY A 49 -6.39 20.12 1.37
CA GLY A 49 -6.78 21.53 1.29
C GLY A 49 -5.87 22.36 0.37
N GLN A 50 -4.65 21.90 0.10
CA GLN A 50 -3.65 22.62 -0.72
C GLN A 50 -3.03 21.75 -1.81
N ARG A 51 -2.85 20.46 -1.55
CA ARG A 51 -2.23 19.52 -2.49
C ARG A 51 -2.83 18.12 -2.40
N THR A 52 -2.65 17.37 -3.47
CA THR A 52 -2.92 15.93 -3.50
C THR A 52 -1.78 15.20 -2.80
N GLN A 53 -2.11 14.43 -1.78
CA GLN A 53 -1.20 13.53 -1.09
C GLN A 53 -1.45 12.10 -1.57
N VAL A 54 -0.37 11.38 -1.86
CA VAL A 54 -0.39 9.98 -2.26
C VAL A 54 0.39 9.19 -1.21
N HIS A 55 -0.30 8.27 -0.54
CA HIS A 55 0.26 7.39 0.47
C HIS A 55 0.18 5.97 -0.04
N VAL A 56 1.27 5.21 0.06
CA VAL A 56 1.31 3.81 -0.34
C VAL A 56 1.73 3.00 0.88
N LEU A 57 1.02 1.89 1.14
CA LEU A 57 1.48 0.89 2.11
C LEU A 57 2.83 0.34 1.64
N ASP A 58 3.85 0.42 2.49
CA ASP A 58 5.14 -0.19 2.22
C ASP A 58 5.05 -1.71 2.43
N PRO A 59 5.30 -2.54 1.40
CA PRO A 59 5.31 -3.99 1.53
C PRO A 59 6.25 -4.53 2.62
N GLU A 60 7.29 -3.80 3.03
CA GLU A 60 8.17 -4.25 4.13
C GLU A 60 7.39 -4.41 5.45
N VAL A 61 6.32 -3.64 5.67
CA VAL A 61 5.45 -3.79 6.85
C VAL A 61 4.81 -5.19 6.90
N ILE A 62 4.52 -5.78 5.74
CA ILE A 62 4.00 -7.16 5.65
C ILE A 62 5.09 -8.16 6.02
N ALA A 63 6.34 -7.92 5.61
CA ALA A 63 7.47 -8.78 5.93
C ALA A 63 7.89 -8.69 7.41
N GLU A 64 7.75 -7.54 8.05
CA GLU A 64 7.99 -7.36 9.50
C GLU A 64 7.05 -8.22 10.36
N LEU A 65 5.87 -8.58 9.83
CA LEU A 65 4.90 -9.44 10.48
C LEU A 65 5.14 -10.93 10.21
N ASP A 66 6.08 -11.29 9.33
CA ASP A 66 6.43 -12.67 9.00
C ASP A 66 7.60 -13.17 9.87
N PRO A 67 7.33 -13.99 10.90
CA PRO A 67 8.39 -14.53 11.76
C PRO A 67 9.35 -15.47 11.01
N SER A 68 8.97 -15.99 9.84
CA SER A 68 9.83 -16.86 9.04
C SER A 68 10.83 -16.09 8.16
N GLY A 69 10.63 -14.79 7.99
CA GLY A 69 11.47 -13.92 7.14
C GLY A 69 11.42 -14.25 5.64
N ARG A 70 10.57 -15.20 5.22
CA ARG A 70 10.46 -15.66 3.83
C ARG A 70 9.84 -14.59 2.93
N LEU A 71 9.06 -13.67 3.51
CA LEU A 71 8.43 -12.57 2.78
C LEU A 71 9.35 -11.37 2.51
N HIS A 72 10.54 -11.29 3.14
CA HIS A 72 11.39 -10.11 3.01
C HIS A 72 11.87 -9.86 1.58
N ALA A 73 12.33 -10.89 0.87
CA ALA A 73 12.78 -10.73 -0.51
C ALA A 73 11.69 -10.23 -1.47
N PRO A 74 10.48 -10.84 -1.54
CA PRO A 74 9.41 -10.33 -2.39
C PRO A 74 8.85 -8.97 -1.91
N ALA A 75 8.83 -8.71 -0.60
CA ALA A 75 8.45 -7.40 -0.07
C ALA A 75 9.42 -6.29 -0.52
N SER A 76 10.73 -6.51 -0.38
CA SER A 76 11.75 -5.54 -0.79
C SER A 76 11.68 -5.20 -2.29
N GLU A 77 11.45 -6.20 -3.13
CA GLU A 77 11.25 -5.98 -4.57
C GLU A 77 9.96 -5.17 -4.85
N ALA A 78 8.87 -5.44 -4.12
CA ALA A 78 7.65 -4.66 -4.25
C ALA A 78 7.86 -3.21 -3.78
N SER A 79 8.54 -2.99 -2.65
CA SER A 79 8.87 -1.66 -2.12
C SER A 79 9.75 -0.86 -3.07
N ARG A 80 10.74 -1.51 -3.70
CA ARG A 80 11.58 -0.88 -4.73
C ARG A 80 10.75 -0.38 -5.91
N ARG A 81 9.88 -1.24 -6.48
CA ARG A 81 9.01 -0.88 -7.61
C ARG A 81 8.04 0.25 -7.27
N ILE A 82 7.44 0.20 -6.09
CA ILE A 82 6.56 1.27 -5.59
C ILE A 82 7.35 2.57 -5.45
N GLY A 83 8.57 2.51 -4.91
CA GLY A 83 9.47 3.66 -4.81
C GLY A 83 9.77 4.31 -6.16
N GLU A 84 10.04 3.50 -7.19
CA GLU A 84 10.25 3.98 -8.57
C GLU A 84 9.01 4.64 -9.16
N ALA A 85 7.83 4.04 -8.98
CA ALA A 85 6.57 4.63 -9.41
C ALA A 85 6.31 5.96 -8.70
N MET A 86 6.55 6.04 -7.39
CA MET A 86 6.36 7.25 -6.60
C MET A 86 7.34 8.36 -6.97
N ALA A 87 8.60 8.02 -7.32
CA ALA A 87 9.59 8.97 -7.80
C ALA A 87 9.16 9.65 -9.11
N SER A 88 8.40 8.95 -9.97
CA SER A 88 7.88 9.52 -11.21
C SER A 88 6.80 10.61 -10.99
N LEU A 89 6.20 10.68 -9.79
CA LEU A 89 5.11 11.61 -9.47
C LEU A 89 5.57 13.02 -9.06
N GLY A 90 6.86 13.36 -9.20
CA GLY A 90 7.34 14.74 -9.15
C GLY A 90 7.14 15.49 -7.83
N GLY A 91 7.21 14.79 -6.68
CA GLY A 91 7.09 15.41 -5.34
C GLY A 91 6.42 14.56 -4.25
N ALA A 92 6.29 13.24 -4.44
CA ALA A 92 5.57 12.37 -3.51
C ALA A 92 6.42 12.03 -2.27
N GLN A 93 5.89 12.30 -1.08
CA GLN A 93 6.51 11.92 0.20
C GLN A 93 6.15 10.46 0.52
N ARG A 94 7.15 9.59 0.68
CA ARG A 94 6.94 8.24 1.25
C ARG A 94 6.40 8.38 2.67
N THR A 95 5.26 7.75 2.96
CA THR A 95 4.76 7.63 4.33
C THR A 95 5.26 6.31 4.87
N THR A 96 6.35 6.36 5.63
CA THR A 96 6.81 5.22 6.42
C THR A 96 5.86 5.05 7.60
N ALA A 97 5.27 3.86 7.76
CA ALA A 97 4.56 3.51 8.99
C ALA A 97 5.59 3.53 10.13
N THR A 98 5.45 4.45 11.08
CA THR A 98 6.18 4.37 12.35
C THR A 98 5.30 3.55 13.29
N VAL A 99 5.73 2.34 13.60
CA VAL A 99 5.13 1.52 14.67
C VAL A 99 5.95 1.80 15.93
N SER A 100 5.29 2.37 16.95
CA SER A 100 5.83 2.49 18.31
C SER A 100 5.80 1.15 19.04
#